data_AF-A0A5C8SZP9-F1
#
_entry.id   AF-A0A5C8SZP9-F1
#
_cell.length_a   1.000
_cell.length_b   1.000
_cell.length_c   1.000
_cell.angle_alpha   90.00
_cell.angle_beta   90.00
_cell.angle_gamma   90.00
#
_symmetry.space_group_name_H-M   'P 1'
#
loop_
_entity.id
_entity.type
_entity.pdbx_description
1 polymer ?
#
loop_
_entity_poly.entity_id
_entity_poly.type
_entity_poly.pdbx_seq_one_letter_code
_entity_poly.pdbx_strand_id
1 'polypeptide(L)'
;GKPAVPFDATLDVAVSAPNRIFVRGRGIDAELGGSLRVTGTSRDPTANGAFELRRGRLAVIGQRLDFTRGRVTFGGAIAAPDLDFIAETKATDITARIAVSGPADSPVFAISSDPSLPQDEVLSRLLFKKASGSLSPFQALQLAQAVSQLSGGAGGVDVFEAARKGLGLDSLDVSTGTSGGPALGASRYLSDRLSVGIKAGAKPADTGATIDYDVTRRVKIQGEAGSDGRTSVGVGAEWEY
;
A
#
# COMPACT_ATOMS: atom_id res chain seq x y z
N GLY A 1 -35.40 -13.94 26.46
CA GLY A 1 -34.72 -15.14 25.94
C GLY A 1 -33.44 -15.35 26.72
N LYS A 2 -33.10 -16.59 27.08
CA LYS A 2 -31.82 -16.91 27.73
C LYS A 2 -30.69 -16.58 26.74
N PRO A 3 -29.67 -15.76 27.10
CA PRO A 3 -28.54 -15.53 26.21
C PRO A 3 -27.87 -16.87 25.92
N ALA A 4 -27.61 -17.15 24.63
CA ALA A 4 -26.91 -18.34 24.21
C ALA A 4 -25.51 -18.33 24.85
N VAL A 5 -25.17 -19.42 25.55
CA VAL A 5 -23.84 -19.58 26.15
C VAL A 5 -22.85 -19.59 24.99
N PRO A 6 -21.89 -18.65 24.93
CA PRO A 6 -20.98 -18.58 23.81
C PRO A 6 -20.13 -19.86 23.75
N PHE A 7 -20.05 -20.45 22.57
CA PHE A 7 -19.28 -21.68 22.32
C PHE A 7 -17.80 -21.45 22.65
N ASP A 8 -17.28 -22.25 23.58
CA ASP A 8 -15.89 -22.23 24.02
C ASP A 8 -15.33 -23.65 23.89
N ALA A 9 -14.65 -23.91 22.78
CA ALA A 9 -14.09 -25.22 22.46
C ALA A 9 -12.59 -25.23 22.73
N THR A 10 -12.09 -26.31 23.33
CA THR A 10 -10.66 -26.57 23.39
C THR A 10 -10.14 -26.94 22.01
N LEU A 11 -9.03 -26.32 21.61
CA LEU A 11 -8.39 -26.51 20.32
C LEU A 11 -7.09 -27.30 20.50
N ASP A 12 -6.87 -28.30 19.65
CA ASP A 12 -5.56 -28.91 19.37
C ASP A 12 -5.56 -29.35 17.91
N VAL A 13 -5.24 -28.39 17.04
CA VAL A 13 -5.35 -28.53 15.59
C VAL A 13 -3.97 -28.44 14.98
N ALA A 14 -3.56 -29.47 14.25
CA ALA A 14 -2.38 -29.43 13.40
C ALA A 14 -2.77 -28.91 12.01
N VAL A 15 -2.23 -27.76 11.63
CA VAL A 15 -2.35 -27.17 10.29
C VAL A 15 -1.07 -27.52 9.53
N SER A 16 -1.21 -28.35 8.50
CA SER A 16 -0.12 -28.64 7.56
C SER A 16 -0.46 -28.02 6.21
N ALA A 17 0.35 -27.06 5.79
CA ALA A 17 0.18 -26.36 4.52
C ALA A 17 1.53 -26.36 3.79
N PRO A 18 1.93 -27.47 3.14
CA PRO A 18 3.25 -27.59 2.51
C PRO A 18 3.52 -26.52 1.44
N ASN A 19 2.46 -26.01 0.82
CA ASN A 19 2.42 -24.90 -0.12
C ASN A 19 1.02 -24.24 -0.12
N ARG A 20 0.82 -23.19 -0.94
CA ARG A 20 -0.47 -22.51 -1.16
C ARG A 20 -1.01 -21.66 0.00
N ILE A 21 -0.17 -21.24 0.94
CA ILE A 21 -0.52 -20.12 1.82
C ILE A 21 -0.19 -18.83 1.07
N PHE A 22 -1.21 -18.07 0.68
CA PHE A 22 -1.01 -16.82 -0.06
C PHE A 22 -1.12 -15.63 0.90
N VAL A 23 -0.09 -14.80 0.95
CA VAL A 23 -0.07 -13.53 1.67
C VAL A 23 -0.16 -12.41 0.65
N ARG A 24 -1.22 -11.61 0.74
CA ARG A 24 -1.48 -10.47 -0.16
C ARG A 24 -1.87 -9.24 0.63
N GLY A 25 -1.26 -8.11 0.31
CA GLY A 25 -1.59 -6.81 0.92
C GLY A 25 -0.37 -5.94 1.15
N ARG A 26 -0.58 -4.62 1.21
CA ARG A 26 0.49 -3.61 1.42
C ARG A 26 1.69 -3.79 0.46
N GLY A 27 1.41 -4.20 -0.78
CA GLY A 27 2.43 -4.45 -1.80
C GLY A 27 3.02 -5.86 -1.80
N ILE A 28 2.71 -6.72 -0.84
CA ILE A 28 3.17 -8.11 -0.79
C ILE A 28 2.26 -8.98 -1.65
N ASP A 29 2.86 -9.86 -2.44
CA ASP A 29 2.22 -11.03 -3.07
C ASP A 29 3.17 -12.23 -2.95
N ALA A 30 2.91 -13.11 -1.99
CA ALA A 30 3.82 -14.19 -1.63
C ALA A 30 3.08 -15.52 -1.41
N GLU A 31 3.75 -16.61 -1.77
CA GLU A 31 3.37 -17.97 -1.45
C GLU A 31 4.31 -18.52 -0.37
N LEU A 32 3.72 -18.95 0.74
CA LEU A 32 4.39 -19.58 1.87
C LEU A 32 3.99 -21.06 1.98
N GLY A 33 4.79 -21.82 2.71
CA GLY A 33 4.47 -23.19 3.12
C GLY A 33 5.10 -23.52 4.47
N GLY A 34 4.49 -24.44 5.21
CA GLY A 34 4.95 -24.83 6.54
C GLY A 34 3.87 -25.53 7.34
N SER A 35 4.01 -25.46 8.65
CA SER A 35 3.10 -26.11 9.59
C SER A 35 2.93 -25.30 10.86
N LEU A 36 1.73 -25.34 11.40
CA LEU A 36 1.32 -24.62 12.60
C LEU A 36 0.52 -25.56 13.49
N ARG A 37 0.74 -25.53 14.80
CA ARG A 37 -0.12 -26.20 15.77
C ARG A 37 -0.90 -25.12 16.52
N VAL A 38 -2.24 -25.20 16.44
CA VAL A 38 -3.15 -24.27 17.10
C VAL A 38 -3.73 -24.94 18.33
N THR A 39 -3.48 -24.37 19.50
CA THR A 39 -3.88 -24.87 20.81
C THR A 39 -4.68 -23.82 21.58
N GLY A 40 -5.16 -24.15 22.78
CA GLY A 40 -5.88 -23.20 23.65
C GLY A 40 -7.39 -23.35 23.51
N THR A 41 -8.14 -22.25 23.55
CA THR A 41 -9.59 -22.28 23.35
C THR A 41 -10.01 -21.46 22.15
N SER A 42 -11.25 -21.62 21.67
CA SER A 42 -11.78 -20.80 20.58
C SER A 42 -11.87 -19.30 20.92
N ARG A 43 -11.75 -18.93 22.20
CA ARG A 43 -11.69 -17.53 22.67
C ARG A 43 -10.26 -17.00 22.81
N ASP A 44 -9.31 -17.89 23.11
CA ASP A 44 -7.89 -17.56 23.26
C ASP A 44 -7.03 -18.61 22.54
N PRO A 45 -7.06 -18.60 21.20
CA PRO A 45 -6.27 -19.54 20.41
C PRO A 45 -4.80 -19.12 20.40
N THR A 46 -3.93 -20.10 20.61
CA THR A 46 -2.47 -19.93 20.52
C THR A 46 -1.96 -20.72 19.34
N ALA A 47 -0.95 -20.20 18.64
CA ALA A 47 -0.35 -20.90 17.53
C ALA A 47 1.18 -21.00 17.68
N ASN A 48 1.71 -22.19 17.39
CA ASN A 48 3.13 -22.48 17.44
C ASN A 48 3.58 -23.13 16.12
N GLY A 49 4.64 -22.59 15.52
CA GLY A 49 5.16 -23.09 14.25
C GLY A 49 5.62 -21.97 13.34
N ALA A 50 5.81 -22.27 12.06
CA ALA A 50 6.29 -21.30 11.10
C ALA A 50 5.81 -21.58 9.68
N PHE A 51 5.73 -20.51 8.90
CA PHE A 51 5.60 -20.56 7.45
C PHE A 51 6.84 -19.95 6.82
N GLU A 52 7.36 -20.62 5.80
CA GLU A 52 8.52 -20.18 5.04
C GLU A 52 8.10 -19.80 3.63
N LEU A 53 8.74 -18.75 3.13
CA LEU A 53 8.56 -18.27 1.78
C LEU A 53 9.02 -19.30 0.77
N ARG A 54 8.15 -19.58 -0.19
CA ARG A 54 8.48 -20.35 -1.40
C ARG A 54 8.85 -19.42 -2.55
N ARG A 55 8.04 -18.40 -2.76
CA ARG A 55 8.22 -17.36 -3.78
C ARG A 55 7.34 -16.17 -3.46
N GLY A 56 7.72 -15.00 -3.92
CA GLY A 56 6.87 -13.82 -3.78
C GLY A 56 7.56 -12.56 -4.25
N ARG A 57 6.78 -11.48 -4.31
CA ARG A 57 7.24 -10.15 -4.68
C ARG A 57 6.72 -9.12 -3.70
N LEU A 58 7.49 -8.05 -3.55
CA LEU A 58 7.16 -6.84 -2.82
C LEU A 58 7.09 -5.67 -3.79
N ALA A 59 5.96 -4.98 -3.82
CA ALA A 59 5.77 -3.72 -4.54
C ALA A 59 5.75 -2.58 -3.52
N VAL A 60 6.79 -1.75 -3.50
CA VAL A 60 6.92 -0.64 -2.55
C VAL A 60 7.53 0.58 -3.24
N ILE A 61 6.95 1.76 -3.01
CA ILE A 61 7.40 3.04 -3.58
C ILE A 61 7.59 2.94 -5.12
N GLY A 62 6.64 2.32 -5.81
CA GLY A 62 6.68 2.14 -7.27
C GLY A 62 7.73 1.14 -7.79
N GLN A 63 8.48 0.48 -6.91
CA GLN A 63 9.47 -0.52 -7.27
C GLN A 63 8.98 -1.93 -6.97
N ARG A 64 9.44 -2.88 -7.78
CA ARG A 64 9.20 -4.31 -7.56
C ARG A 64 10.50 -4.96 -7.11
N LEU A 65 10.42 -5.68 -6.00
CA LEU A 65 11.49 -6.47 -5.42
C LEU A 65 11.03 -7.92 -5.35
N ASP A 66 11.95 -8.83 -5.63
CA ASP A 66 11.72 -10.27 -5.47
C ASP A 66 12.18 -10.69 -4.08
N PHE A 67 11.34 -11.43 -3.37
CA PHE A 67 11.76 -11.96 -2.07
C PHE A 67 12.80 -13.07 -2.26
N THR A 68 13.95 -12.94 -1.60
CA THR A 68 15.03 -13.95 -1.58
C THR A 68 14.96 -14.83 -0.35
N ARG A 69 14.37 -14.32 0.75
CA ARG A 69 14.11 -15.05 2.00
C ARG A 69 12.83 -14.55 2.64
N GLY A 70 12.11 -15.42 3.34
CA GLY A 70 10.97 -15.04 4.14
C GLY A 70 10.57 -16.13 5.13
N ARG A 71 10.26 -15.74 6.37
CA ARG A 71 9.71 -16.61 7.41
C ARG A 71 8.73 -15.81 8.27
N VAL A 72 7.61 -16.45 8.59
CA VAL A 72 6.64 -15.99 9.59
C VAL A 72 6.65 -17.02 10.73
N THR A 73 6.95 -16.60 11.94
CA THR A 73 7.06 -17.48 13.11
C THR A 73 5.96 -17.15 14.11
N PHE A 74 5.26 -18.17 14.58
CA PHE A 74 4.26 -18.08 15.63
C PHE A 74 4.81 -18.75 16.89
N GLY A 75 4.88 -17.99 17.98
CA GLY A 75 5.38 -18.45 19.29
C GLY A 75 4.32 -18.41 20.39
N GLY A 76 3.04 -18.45 20.04
CA GLY A 76 1.91 -18.34 20.96
C GLY A 76 0.85 -17.40 20.43
N ALA A 77 1.10 -16.09 20.42
CA ALA A 77 0.12 -15.10 19.96
C ALA A 77 -0.11 -15.20 18.44
N ILE A 78 -1.38 -15.34 18.02
CA ILE A 78 -1.75 -15.39 16.61
C ILE A 78 -1.73 -14.01 15.95
N ALA A 79 -2.05 -12.96 16.71
CA ALA A 79 -2.22 -11.60 16.19
C ALA A 79 -0.90 -10.95 15.76
N ALA A 80 0.22 -11.34 16.37
CA ALA A 80 1.53 -10.71 16.17
C ALA A 80 2.63 -11.76 15.98
N PRO A 81 2.62 -12.51 14.86
CA PRO A 81 3.75 -13.38 14.53
C PRO A 81 5.00 -12.55 14.23
N ASP A 82 6.17 -13.14 14.45
CA ASP A 82 7.46 -12.57 14.08
C ASP A 82 7.72 -12.75 12.58
N LEU A 83 8.11 -11.66 11.94
CA LEU A 83 8.46 -11.60 10.53
C LEU A 83 10.00 -11.59 10.37
N ASP A 84 10.51 -12.27 9.36
CA ASP A 84 11.89 -12.17 8.88
C ASP A 84 11.90 -12.36 7.37
N PHE A 85 11.98 -11.27 6.62
CA PHE A 85 11.94 -11.26 5.16
C PHE A 85 13.05 -10.41 4.57
N ILE A 86 13.53 -10.81 3.40
CA ILE A 86 14.46 -10.05 2.57
C ILE A 86 13.94 -10.04 1.15
N ALA A 87 13.77 -8.84 0.59
CA ALA A 87 13.46 -8.63 -0.81
C ALA A 87 14.58 -7.85 -1.49
N GLU A 88 14.89 -8.20 -2.74
CA GLU A 88 15.99 -7.62 -3.50
C GLU A 88 15.55 -7.16 -4.88
N THR A 89 16.23 -6.15 -5.41
CA THR A 89 16.09 -5.72 -6.80
C THR A 89 17.39 -5.09 -7.31
N LYS A 90 17.60 -5.15 -8.61
CA LYS A 90 18.76 -4.52 -9.26
C LYS A 90 18.40 -3.10 -9.68
N ALA A 91 19.17 -2.13 -9.22
CA ALA A 91 19.00 -0.72 -9.54
C ALA A 91 20.32 -0.14 -10.06
N THR A 92 20.39 0.15 -11.36
CA THR A 92 21.59 0.69 -12.02
C THR A 92 22.81 -0.20 -11.80
N ASP A 93 23.68 0.18 -10.88
CA ASP A 93 24.96 -0.43 -10.55
C ASP A 93 24.96 -1.12 -9.16
N ILE A 94 23.80 -1.21 -8.50
CA ILE A 94 23.66 -1.82 -7.18
C ILE A 94 22.58 -2.90 -7.14
N THR A 95 22.71 -3.83 -6.19
CA THR A 95 21.60 -4.68 -5.74
C THR A 95 21.05 -4.08 -4.45
N ALA A 96 19.87 -3.48 -4.52
CA ALA A 96 19.17 -2.93 -3.36
C ALA A 96 18.42 -4.05 -2.63
N ARG A 97 18.48 -4.06 -1.30
CA ARG A 97 17.78 -5.02 -0.43
C ARG A 97 16.93 -4.28 0.59
N ILE A 98 15.74 -4.81 0.83
CA ILE A 98 14.82 -4.37 1.89
C ILE A 98 14.58 -5.58 2.80
N ALA A 99 15.00 -5.45 4.06
CA ALA A 99 14.70 -6.41 5.11
C ALA A 99 13.48 -5.96 5.92
N VAL A 100 12.60 -6.89 6.26
CA VAL A 100 11.43 -6.67 7.12
C VAL A 100 11.50 -7.66 8.27
N SER A 101 11.61 -7.15 9.49
CA SER A 101 11.83 -7.98 10.69
C SER A 101 10.96 -7.56 11.87
N GLY A 102 10.72 -8.48 12.81
CA GLY A 102 10.01 -8.22 14.06
C GLY A 102 8.50 -8.50 13.99
N PRO A 103 7.72 -8.11 15.01
CA PRO A 103 6.30 -8.45 15.10
C PRO A 103 5.48 -7.87 13.94
N ALA A 104 4.49 -8.62 13.45
CA ALA A 104 3.69 -8.21 12.29
C ALA A 104 2.81 -6.97 12.53
N ASP A 105 2.51 -6.63 13.79
CA ASP A 105 1.81 -5.41 14.18
C ASP A 105 2.73 -4.17 14.25
N SER A 106 4.04 -4.40 14.32
CA SER A 106 5.07 -3.37 14.48
C SER A 106 6.37 -3.74 13.74
N PRO A 107 6.31 -3.97 12.41
CA PRO A 107 7.48 -4.42 11.65
C PRO A 107 8.54 -3.32 11.54
N VAL A 108 9.80 -3.74 11.56
CA VAL A 108 10.98 -2.88 11.32
C VAL A 108 11.47 -3.10 9.89
N PHE A 109 11.70 -2.01 9.18
CA PHE A 109 12.24 -2.03 7.82
C PHE A 109 13.68 -1.53 7.80
N ALA A 110 14.56 -2.27 7.12
CA ALA A 110 15.94 -1.87 6.91
C ALA A 110 16.29 -1.93 5.42
N ILE A 111 16.90 -0.86 4.90
CA ILE A 111 17.36 -0.81 3.51
C ILE A 111 18.88 -0.93 3.49
N SER A 112 19.39 -1.74 2.58
CA SER A 112 20.82 -1.90 2.32
C SER A 112 21.08 -2.11 0.83
N SER A 113 22.34 -2.11 0.43
CA SER A 113 22.72 -2.42 -0.94
C SER A 113 24.04 -3.18 -1.01
N ASP A 114 24.30 -3.76 -2.18
CA ASP A 114 25.59 -4.29 -2.58
C ASP A 114 26.04 -3.63 -3.91
N PRO A 115 27.16 -2.89 -3.94
CA PRO A 115 28.03 -2.52 -2.82
C PRO A 115 27.32 -1.71 -1.73
N SER A 116 27.86 -1.72 -0.50
CA SER A 116 27.28 -1.03 0.65
C SER A 116 27.32 0.49 0.46
N LEU A 117 26.14 1.11 0.45
CA LEU A 117 25.95 2.56 0.31
C LEU A 117 25.09 3.10 1.45
N PRO A 118 25.15 4.43 1.71
CA PRO A 118 24.19 5.12 2.56
C PRO A 118 22.74 4.90 2.10
N GLN A 119 21.81 4.81 3.04
CA GLN A 119 20.40 4.46 2.77
C GLN A 119 19.70 5.41 1.79
N ASP A 120 19.99 6.71 1.87
CA ASP A 120 19.49 7.75 0.98
C ASP A 120 20.00 7.57 -0.47
N GLU A 121 21.27 7.17 -0.63
CA GLU A 121 21.86 6.86 -1.93
C GLU A 121 21.22 5.59 -2.53
N VAL A 122 20.99 4.56 -1.72
CA VAL A 122 20.28 3.34 -2.16
C VAL A 122 18.89 3.68 -2.65
N LEU A 123 18.12 4.43 -1.86
CA LEU A 123 16.77 4.85 -2.22
C LEU A 123 16.76 5.76 -3.46
N SER A 124 17.68 6.70 -3.57
CA SER A 124 17.79 7.57 -4.75
C SER A 124 18.01 6.76 -6.03
N ARG A 125 18.92 5.79 -6.00
CA ARG A 125 19.18 4.90 -7.14
C ARG A 125 17.99 3.98 -7.42
N LEU A 126 17.35 3.47 -6.38
CA LEU A 126 16.18 2.62 -6.48
C LEU A 126 14.97 3.35 -7.10
N LEU A 127 14.72 4.60 -6.72
CA LEU A 127 13.55 5.37 -7.16
C LEU A 127 13.79 6.15 -8.45
N PHE A 128 14.96 6.76 -8.58
CA PHE A 128 15.25 7.72 -9.65
C PHE A 128 16.37 7.28 -10.59
N LYS A 129 16.99 6.12 -10.33
CA LYS A 129 18.14 5.58 -11.10
C LYS A 129 19.34 6.54 -11.15
N LYS A 130 19.49 7.39 -10.12
CA LYS A 130 20.53 8.43 -10.02
C LYS A 130 21.05 8.53 -8.58
N ALA A 131 22.25 9.07 -8.42
CA ALA A 131 22.83 9.38 -7.11
C ALA A 131 22.06 10.50 -6.40
N SER A 132 22.03 10.49 -5.07
CA SER A 132 21.25 11.42 -4.24
C SER A 132 21.67 12.88 -4.46
N GLY A 133 22.98 13.11 -4.64
CA GLY A 133 23.54 14.44 -4.95
C GLY A 133 23.21 14.97 -6.35
N SER A 134 22.60 14.15 -7.23
CA SER A 134 22.17 14.53 -8.58
C SER A 134 20.65 14.68 -8.69
N LEU A 135 19.92 14.65 -7.57
CA LEU A 135 18.48 14.82 -7.55
C LEU A 135 18.09 16.29 -7.71
N SER A 136 17.01 16.53 -8.47
CA SER A 136 16.39 17.85 -8.48
C SER A 136 15.71 18.14 -7.12
N PRO A 137 15.46 19.41 -6.75
CA PRO A 137 14.77 19.74 -5.50
C PRO A 137 13.42 19.01 -5.33
N PHE A 138 12.72 18.79 -6.44
CA PHE A 138 11.46 18.04 -6.44
C PHE A 138 11.66 16.54 -6.15
N GLN A 139 12.70 15.92 -6.72
CA GLN A 139 13.02 14.51 -6.47
C GLN A 139 13.55 14.29 -5.05
N ALA A 140 14.30 15.24 -4.49
CA ALA A 140 14.73 15.21 -3.10
C ALA A 140 13.54 15.22 -2.13
N LEU A 141 12.47 15.98 -2.44
CA LEU A 141 11.25 15.98 -1.64
C LEU A 141 10.52 14.63 -1.71
N GLN A 142 10.42 14.03 -2.90
CA GLN A 142 9.84 12.70 -3.08
C GLN A 142 10.64 11.61 -2.34
N LEU A 143 11.98 11.71 -2.33
CA LEU A 143 12.84 10.84 -1.56
C LEU A 143 12.54 10.93 -0.04
N ALA A 144 12.39 12.15 0.48
CA ALA A 144 12.07 12.37 1.89
C ALA A 144 10.71 11.76 2.28
N GLN A 145 9.72 11.83 1.39
CA GLN A 145 8.41 11.17 1.58
C GLN A 145 8.52 9.64 1.55
N ALA A 146 9.36 9.08 0.68
CA ALA A 146 9.59 7.63 0.63
C ALA A 146 10.27 7.13 1.91
N VAL A 147 11.25 7.86 2.45
CA VAL A 147 11.91 7.53 3.72
C VAL A 147 10.91 7.54 4.87
N SER A 148 10.02 8.53 4.95
CA SER A 148 9.05 8.64 6.05
C SER A 148 7.99 7.53 6.03
N GLN A 149 7.60 7.05 4.84
CA GLN A 149 6.71 5.89 4.70
C GLN A 149 7.38 4.60 5.19
N LEU A 150 8.70 4.49 5.06
CA LEU A 150 9.45 3.27 5.34
C LEU A 150 9.98 3.22 6.79
N SER A 151 10.29 4.36 7.41
CA SER A 151 10.86 4.47 8.75
C SER A 151 9.86 4.25 9.90
N GLY A 152 8.75 3.55 9.65
CA GLY A 152 7.82 3.19 10.72
C GLY A 152 6.98 4.36 11.23
N GLY A 153 6.27 5.03 10.33
CA GLY A 153 4.99 5.61 10.72
C GLY A 153 4.02 4.51 11.14
N ALA A 154 4.19 3.93 12.34
CA ALA A 154 3.27 2.99 13.00
C ALA A 154 1.95 3.68 13.42
N GLY A 155 1.43 4.57 12.58
CA GLY A 155 0.53 5.65 12.96
C GLY A 155 0.85 6.95 12.24
N GLY A 156 1.58 6.92 11.13
CA GLY A 156 1.60 8.03 10.21
C GLY A 156 0.19 8.19 9.70
N VAL A 157 -0.56 9.10 10.33
CA VAL A 157 -1.48 10.00 9.66
C VAL A 157 -0.94 10.14 8.24
N ASP A 158 -1.56 9.42 7.32
CA ASP A 158 -1.43 9.75 5.92
C ASP A 158 -1.86 11.23 5.94
N VAL A 159 -0.90 12.14 5.78
CA VAL A 159 -1.14 13.58 6.01
C VAL A 159 -2.25 14.02 5.06
N PHE A 160 -2.41 13.28 3.96
CA PHE A 160 -3.60 13.28 3.13
C PHE A 160 -4.83 12.68 3.83
N GLU A 161 -4.83 11.48 4.41
CA GLU A 161 -5.97 10.94 5.18
C GLU A 161 -6.40 11.75 6.41
N ALA A 162 -5.52 12.37 7.19
CA ALA A 162 -5.96 13.21 8.31
C ALA A 162 -6.43 14.59 7.86
N ALA A 163 -5.84 15.17 6.79
CA ALA A 163 -6.42 16.33 6.15
C ALA A 163 -7.78 15.99 5.53
N ARG A 164 -7.91 14.82 4.90
CA ARG A 164 -9.13 14.27 4.29
C ARG A 164 -10.20 13.97 5.34
N LYS A 165 -9.86 13.38 6.50
CA LYS A 165 -10.79 13.16 7.62
C LYS A 165 -11.14 14.43 8.38
N GLY A 166 -10.20 15.37 8.52
CA GLY A 166 -10.45 16.68 9.13
C GLY A 166 -11.30 17.61 8.26
N LEU A 167 -11.25 17.44 6.94
CA LEU A 167 -12.01 18.22 5.95
C LEU A 167 -13.24 17.47 5.38
N GLY A 168 -13.45 16.19 5.75
CA GLY A 168 -14.58 15.38 5.29
C GLY A 168 -14.56 15.04 3.79
N LEU A 169 -13.37 14.81 3.24
CA LEU A 169 -13.14 14.42 1.84
C LEU A 169 -12.99 12.89 1.77
N ASP A 170 -13.33 12.26 0.66
CA ASP A 170 -13.18 10.79 0.46
C ASP A 170 -12.11 10.46 -0.58
N SER A 171 -11.64 11.48 -1.29
CA SER A 171 -10.75 11.61 -2.45
C SER A 171 -9.64 12.66 -2.31
N LEU A 172 -8.34 12.36 -2.28
CA LEU A 172 -7.31 13.34 -2.69
C LEU A 172 -6.33 12.67 -3.64
N ASP A 173 -6.10 13.32 -4.77
CA ASP A 173 -5.21 12.85 -5.83
C ASP A 173 -4.33 14.00 -6.33
N VAL A 174 -3.10 13.66 -6.74
CA VAL A 174 -2.16 14.61 -7.35
C VAL A 174 -1.89 14.12 -8.77
N SER A 175 -2.37 14.89 -9.74
CA SER A 175 -2.26 14.56 -11.16
C SER A 175 -1.58 15.70 -11.94
N THR A 176 -1.18 15.41 -13.18
CA THR A 176 -0.70 16.43 -14.11
C THR A 176 -1.88 17.02 -14.86
N GLY A 177 -2.07 18.33 -14.73
CA GLY A 177 -3.10 19.08 -15.44
C GLY A 177 -2.90 19.05 -16.96
N THR A 178 -3.97 19.30 -17.71
CA THR A 178 -3.98 19.31 -19.18
C THR A 178 -2.96 20.26 -19.81
N SER A 179 -2.52 21.28 -19.06
CA SER A 179 -1.51 22.24 -19.49
C SER A 179 -0.06 21.87 -19.08
N GLY A 180 0.16 20.66 -18.59
CA GLY A 180 1.48 20.14 -18.18
C GLY A 180 1.99 20.63 -16.82
N GLY A 181 1.15 21.31 -16.03
CA GLY A 181 1.46 21.74 -14.66
C GLY A 181 0.88 20.80 -13.60
N PRO A 182 1.29 20.91 -12.32
CA PRO A 182 0.68 20.14 -11.24
C PRO A 182 -0.79 20.53 -11.04
N ALA A 183 -1.65 19.54 -10.85
CA ALA A 183 -3.05 19.68 -10.51
C ALA A 183 -3.37 18.83 -9.28
N LEU A 184 -4.13 19.42 -8.36
CA LEU A 184 -4.61 18.79 -7.14
C LEU A 184 -6.09 18.50 -7.30
N GLY A 185 -6.49 17.25 -7.16
CA GLY A 185 -7.88 16.80 -7.17
C GLY A 185 -8.33 16.44 -5.77
N ALA A 186 -9.51 16.93 -5.37
CA ALA A 186 -10.21 16.46 -4.18
C ALA A 186 -11.60 15.99 -4.58
N SER A 187 -12.07 14.85 -4.07
CA SER A 187 -13.44 14.38 -4.33
C SER A 187 -14.11 13.78 -3.11
N ARG A 188 -15.43 13.73 -3.16
CA ARG A 188 -16.30 13.19 -2.11
C ARG A 188 -17.41 12.38 -2.74
N TYR A 189 -17.68 11.21 -2.17
CA TYR A 189 -18.80 10.37 -2.56
C TYR A 189 -20.05 10.85 -1.82
N LEU A 190 -21.09 11.19 -2.58
CA LEU A 190 -22.42 11.50 -2.03
C LEU A 190 -23.26 10.22 -1.90
N SER A 191 -22.93 9.19 -2.68
CA SER A 191 -23.48 7.84 -2.62
C SER A 191 -22.53 6.84 -3.28
N ASP A 192 -22.85 5.55 -3.21
CA ASP A 192 -22.12 4.47 -3.90
C ASP A 192 -21.99 4.66 -5.42
N ARG A 193 -22.76 5.58 -6.02
CA ARG A 193 -22.81 5.81 -7.47
C ARG A 193 -22.59 7.26 -7.89
N LEU A 194 -22.42 8.18 -6.95
CA LEU A 194 -22.31 9.62 -7.24
C LEU A 194 -21.15 10.21 -6.45
N SER A 195 -20.17 10.77 -7.15
CA SER A 195 -19.10 11.54 -6.55
C SER A 195 -19.04 12.95 -7.15
N VAL A 196 -18.58 13.89 -6.33
CA VAL A 196 -18.33 15.27 -6.72
C VAL A 196 -16.89 15.61 -6.37
N GLY A 197 -16.21 16.31 -7.27
CA GLY A 197 -14.81 16.65 -7.13
C GLY A 197 -14.50 18.08 -7.53
N ILE A 198 -13.35 18.56 -7.07
CA ILE A 198 -12.77 19.85 -7.40
C ILE A 198 -11.32 19.58 -7.80
N LYS A 199 -10.92 20.08 -8.96
CA LYS A 199 -9.55 20.09 -9.45
C LYS A 199 -9.03 21.52 -9.37
N ALA A 200 -7.83 21.69 -8.82
CA ALA A 200 -7.13 22.96 -8.74
C ALA A 200 -5.76 22.81 -9.38
N GLY A 201 -5.54 23.50 -10.50
CA GLY A 201 -4.28 23.46 -11.23
C GLY A 201 -3.56 24.80 -11.22
N ALA A 202 -2.28 24.78 -11.58
CA ALA A 202 -1.44 25.99 -11.61
C ALA A 202 -1.93 27.08 -12.60
N LYS A 203 -2.84 26.74 -13.52
CA LYS A 203 -3.50 27.66 -14.45
C LYS A 203 -5.02 27.59 -14.30
N PRO A 204 -5.76 28.66 -14.61
CA PRO A 204 -7.23 28.66 -14.57
C PRO A 204 -7.87 27.56 -15.42
N ALA A 205 -7.26 27.23 -16.56
CA ALA A 205 -7.73 26.17 -17.45
C ALA A 205 -7.63 24.75 -16.84
N ASP A 206 -6.82 24.57 -15.80
CA ASP A 206 -6.65 23.28 -15.10
C ASP A 206 -7.40 23.26 -13.75
N THR A 207 -8.20 24.30 -13.46
CA THR A 207 -9.04 24.41 -12.28
C THR A 207 -10.52 24.25 -12.66
N GLY A 208 -11.25 23.36 -12.00
CA GLY A 208 -12.64 23.06 -12.31
C GLY A 208 -13.33 22.14 -11.31
N ALA A 209 -14.62 21.92 -11.47
CA ALA A 209 -15.41 20.95 -10.71
C ALA A 209 -15.72 19.72 -11.58
N THR A 210 -15.74 18.54 -10.98
CA THR A 210 -16.12 17.28 -11.63
C THR A 210 -17.29 16.63 -10.92
N ILE A 211 -18.13 15.93 -11.69
CA ILE A 211 -19.21 15.10 -11.19
C ILE A 211 -19.13 13.78 -11.93
N ASP A 212 -19.03 12.69 -11.19
CA ASP A 212 -19.02 11.34 -11.76
C ASP A 212 -20.25 10.58 -11.26
N TYR A 213 -20.98 9.98 -12.20
CA TYR A 213 -22.17 9.19 -11.92
C TYR A 213 -22.13 7.82 -12.60
N ASP A 214 -22.16 6.77 -11.79
CA ASP A 214 -22.21 5.38 -12.24
C ASP A 214 -23.67 4.98 -12.51
N VAL A 215 -24.09 5.07 -13.78
CA VAL A 215 -25.44 4.71 -14.21
C VAL A 215 -25.66 3.20 -14.06
N THR A 216 -24.66 2.41 -14.43
CA THR A 216 -24.65 0.96 -14.26
C THR A 216 -23.24 0.51 -13.89
N ARG A 217 -23.06 -0.78 -13.56
CA ARG A 217 -21.72 -1.36 -13.31
C ARG A 217 -20.75 -1.26 -14.50
N ARG A 218 -21.25 -0.85 -15.68
CA ARG A 218 -20.50 -0.81 -16.94
C ARG A 218 -20.56 0.53 -17.66
N VAL A 219 -21.35 1.49 -17.16
CA VAL A 219 -21.60 2.77 -17.83
C VAL A 219 -21.44 3.89 -16.82
N LYS A 220 -20.53 4.81 -17.13
CA LYS A 220 -20.19 5.96 -16.30
C LYS A 220 -20.46 7.25 -17.08
N ILE A 221 -21.05 8.23 -16.42
CA ILE A 221 -21.22 9.58 -16.93
C ILE A 221 -20.29 10.49 -16.14
N GLN A 222 -19.53 11.30 -16.85
CA GLN A 222 -18.61 12.27 -16.26
C GLN A 222 -18.98 13.66 -16.76
N GLY A 223 -19.16 14.60 -15.84
CA GLY A 223 -19.33 16.01 -16.14
C GLY A 223 -18.17 16.80 -15.56
N GLU A 224 -17.62 17.73 -16.33
CA GLU A 224 -16.56 18.62 -15.88
C GLU A 224 -16.89 20.07 -16.24
N ALA A 225 -16.63 20.98 -15.31
CA ALA A 225 -16.84 22.40 -15.46
C ALA A 225 -15.56 23.16 -15.04
N GLY A 226 -14.85 23.72 -16.00
CA GLY A 226 -13.64 24.52 -15.81
C GLY A 226 -13.96 25.95 -15.37
N SER A 227 -13.05 26.53 -14.59
CA SER A 227 -13.13 27.93 -14.12
C SER A 227 -12.93 28.96 -15.25
N ASP A 228 -12.47 28.51 -16.41
CA ASP A 228 -12.37 29.28 -17.65
C ASP A 228 -13.65 29.26 -18.50
N GLY A 229 -14.73 28.66 -17.98
CA GLY A 229 -16.03 28.59 -18.62
C GLY A 229 -16.21 27.42 -19.58
N ARG A 230 -15.22 26.52 -19.73
CA ARG A 230 -15.38 25.30 -20.50
C ARG A 230 -16.13 24.24 -19.71
N THR A 231 -17.21 23.73 -20.28
CA THR A 231 -17.94 22.56 -19.75
C THR A 231 -17.80 21.38 -20.70
N SER A 232 -17.61 20.19 -20.17
CA SER A 232 -17.56 18.96 -20.93
C SER A 232 -18.43 17.90 -20.25
N VAL A 233 -19.04 17.04 -21.07
CA VAL A 233 -19.80 15.89 -20.60
C VAL A 233 -19.34 14.68 -21.42
N GLY A 234 -18.87 13.65 -20.73
CA GLY A 234 -18.40 12.40 -21.30
C GLY A 234 -19.22 11.22 -20.81
N VAL A 235 -19.30 10.19 -21.65
CA VAL A 235 -19.88 8.89 -21.28
C VAL A 235 -18.86 7.82 -21.61
N GLY A 236 -18.52 6.99 -20.62
CA GLY A 236 -17.58 5.87 -20.75
C GLY A 236 -18.27 4.55 -20.47
N ALA A 237 -17.90 3.51 -21.22
CA ALA A 237 -18.34 2.15 -20.95
C ALA A 237 -17.14 1.20 -20.87
N GLU A 238 -17.14 0.31 -19.89
CA GLU A 238 -16.06 -0.65 -19.65
C GLU A 238 -16.63 -2.06 -19.64
N TRP A 239 -16.01 -2.96 -20.41
CA TRP A 239 -16.34 -4.39 -20.45
C TRP A 239 -15.10 -5.21 -20.09
N GLU A 240 -15.20 -5.99 -19.02
CA GLU A 240 -14.23 -7.04 -18.71
C GLU A 240 -14.58 -8.30 -19.52
N TYR A 241 -13.56 -8.93 -20.12
CA TYR A 241 -13.63 -10.24 -20.77
C TYR A 241 -13.02 -11.31 -19.88
#